data_AF-A0A0G9LF51-F1
#
_entry.id   AF-A0A0G9LF51-F1
#
_cell.length_a   1.000
_cell.length_b   1.000
_cell.length_c   1.000
_cell.angle_alpha   90.00
_cell.angle_beta   90.00
_cell.angle_gamma   90.00
#
_symmetry.space_group_name_H-M   'P 1'
#
loop_
_entity.id
_entity.type
_entity.pdbx_description
1 polymer ?
#
loop_
_entity_poly.entity_id
_entity_poly.type
_entity_poly.pdbx_seq_one_letter_code
_entity_poly.pdbx_strand_id
1 'polypeptide(L)'
;MDILITILYFAVTIGLMILSFNLGKKYVFSKVRINKWIPLAIALVLFVPQVVYRPSNPWLNMGLTLLTVWFFLWFFDIQNTGGPKMKEKKIEIRPKAKPNRAKHIQNQKKED
;
A
#
# COMPACT_ATOMS: atom_id res chain seq x y z
N MET A 1 -12.05 13.62 34.71
CA MET A 1 -11.96 14.08 33.31
C MET A 1 -13.38 14.23 32.81
N ASP A 2 -13.79 15.45 32.46
CA ASP A 2 -15.14 15.70 31.98
C ASP A 2 -15.43 14.89 30.72
N ILE A 3 -16.64 14.34 30.62
CA ILE A 3 -17.07 13.49 29.51
C ILE A 3 -16.89 14.22 28.17
N LEU A 4 -17.15 15.54 28.14
CA LEU A 4 -16.95 16.39 26.96
C LEU A 4 -15.49 16.43 26.49
N ILE A 5 -14.53 16.51 27.42
CA ILE A 5 -13.10 16.52 27.10
C ILE A 5 -12.67 15.16 26.54
N THR A 6 -13.22 14.07 27.08
CA THR A 6 -12.97 12.71 26.59
C THR A 6 -13.49 12.52 25.16
N ILE A 7 -14.70 12.98 24.87
CA ILE A 7 -15.30 12.92 23.52
C ILE A 7 -14.44 13.74 22.54
N LEU A 8 -14.05 14.95 22.91
CA LEU A 8 -13.21 15.81 22.08
C LEU A 8 -11.86 15.15 21.79
N TYR A 9 -11.22 14.56 22.80
CA TYR A 9 -9.96 13.83 22.63
C TYR A 9 -10.09 12.69 21.61
N PHE A 10 -11.13 11.86 21.70
CA PHE A 10 -11.37 10.80 20.72
C PHE A 10 -11.61 11.36 19.31
N ALA A 11 -12.42 12.41 19.18
CA ALA A 11 -12.72 13.04 17.89
C ALA A 11 -11.43 13.57 17.22
N VAL A 12 -10.57 14.25 17.99
CA VAL A 12 -9.28 14.75 17.50
C VAL A 12 -8.36 13.59 17.11
N THR A 13 -8.30 12.54 17.91
CA THR A 13 -7.47 11.36 17.64
C THR A 13 -7.89 10.67 16.32
N ILE A 14 -9.19 10.48 16.11
CA ILE A 14 -9.74 9.90 14.88
C ILE A 14 -9.47 10.82 13.69
N GLY A 15 -9.68 12.13 13.84
CA GLY A 15 -9.40 13.12 12.80
C GLY A 15 -7.94 13.11 12.38
N LEU A 16 -7.01 13.11 13.36
CA LEU A 16 -5.58 12.98 13.10
C LEU A 16 -5.27 11.68 12.36
N MET A 17 -5.85 10.55 12.78
CA MET A 17 -5.63 9.25 12.16
C MET A 17 -6.04 9.22 10.69
N ILE A 18 -7.23 9.74 10.37
CA ILE A 18 -7.75 9.79 8.99
C ILE A 18 -6.87 10.72 8.14
N LEU A 19 -6.57 11.92 8.65
CA LEU A 19 -5.80 12.92 7.92
C LEU A 19 -4.40 12.40 7.59
N SER A 20 -3.74 11.85 8.60
CA SER A 20 -2.45 11.25 8.40
C SER A 20 -2.59 10.08 7.41
N PHE A 21 -3.58 9.18 7.52
CA PHE A 21 -3.62 7.96 6.70
C PHE A 21 -3.77 8.30 5.22
N ASN A 22 -4.55 9.33 4.90
CA ASN A 22 -4.67 9.88 3.55
C ASN A 22 -3.34 10.44 3.02
N LEU A 23 -2.57 11.14 3.87
CA LEU A 23 -1.22 11.59 3.52
C LEU A 23 -0.28 10.41 3.26
N GLY A 24 -0.31 9.39 4.13
CA GLY A 24 0.45 8.16 3.98
C GLY A 24 0.15 7.45 2.66
N LYS A 25 -1.14 7.34 2.30
CA LYS A 25 -1.58 6.76 1.03
C LYS A 25 -1.06 7.52 -0.18
N LYS A 26 -1.14 8.86 -0.14
CA LYS A 26 -0.67 9.72 -1.24
C LYS A 26 0.85 9.65 -1.43
N TYR A 27 1.62 9.76 -0.35
CA TYR A 27 3.07 9.97 -0.42
C TYR A 27 3.90 8.69 -0.23
N VAL A 28 3.49 7.81 0.68
CA VAL A 28 4.26 6.62 1.07
C VAL A 28 3.76 5.40 0.31
N PHE A 29 2.47 5.07 0.40
CA PHE A 29 1.95 3.79 -0.09
C PHE A 29 1.98 3.70 -1.61
N SER A 30 1.84 4.83 -2.32
CA SER A 30 1.94 4.88 -3.79
C SER A 30 3.35 4.61 -4.32
N LYS A 31 4.38 4.88 -3.51
CA LYS A 31 5.80 4.85 -3.91
C LYS A 31 6.55 3.63 -3.38
N VAL A 32 6.13 3.13 -2.23
CA VAL A 32 6.81 2.07 -1.50
C VAL A 32 6.25 0.70 -1.89
N ARG A 33 7.03 -0.05 -2.68
CA ARG A 33 6.71 -1.43 -3.09
C ARG A 33 7.23 -2.42 -2.05
N ILE A 34 6.47 -2.61 -1.00
CA ILE A 34 6.82 -3.48 0.11
C ILE A 34 5.92 -4.72 0.12
N ASN A 35 6.47 -5.87 0.53
CA ASN A 35 5.70 -7.09 0.78
C ASN A 35 4.72 -6.88 1.95
N LYS A 36 3.50 -7.41 1.84
CA LYS A 36 2.43 -7.25 2.84
C LYS A 36 2.83 -7.66 4.26
N TRP A 37 3.77 -8.59 4.39
CA TRP A 37 4.22 -9.07 5.69
C TRP A 37 5.09 -8.06 6.46
N ILE A 38 5.67 -7.06 5.79
CA ILE A 38 6.55 -6.09 6.45
C ILE A 38 5.75 -5.10 7.32
N PRO A 39 4.69 -4.41 6.82
CA PRO A 39 3.86 -3.56 7.67
C PRO A 39 3.21 -4.35 8.82
N LEU A 40 2.83 -5.61 8.56
CA LEU A 40 2.26 -6.49 9.59
C LEU A 40 3.28 -6.81 10.70
N ALA A 41 4.52 -7.16 10.33
CA ALA A 41 5.56 -7.46 11.30
C ALA A 41 5.87 -6.23 12.18
N ILE A 42 5.96 -5.04 11.58
CA ILE A 42 6.17 -3.78 12.33
C ILE A 42 5.01 -3.53 13.29
N ALA A 43 3.77 -3.69 12.81
CA ALA A 43 2.59 -3.54 13.65
C ALA A 43 2.61 -4.50 14.85
N LEU A 44 2.98 -5.76 14.64
CA LEU A 44 3.07 -6.76 15.69
C LEU A 44 4.15 -6.42 16.74
N VAL A 45 5.33 -6.00 16.27
CA VAL A 45 6.45 -5.62 17.14
C VAL A 45 6.13 -4.38 17.98
N LEU A 46 5.31 -3.48 17.49
CA LEU A 46 4.84 -2.32 18.26
C LEU A 46 3.70 -2.69 19.21
N PHE A 47 2.76 -3.52 18.75
CA PHE A 47 1.56 -3.90 19.49
C PHE A 47 1.88 -4.80 20.70
N VAL A 48 2.72 -5.82 20.53
CA VAL A 48 2.97 -6.81 21.58
C VAL A 48 3.58 -6.16 22.84
N PRO A 49 4.66 -5.37 22.75
CA PRO A 49 5.19 -4.67 23.92
C PRO A 49 4.20 -3.65 24.50
N GLN A 50 3.42 -2.98 23.67
CA GLN A 50 2.42 -2.02 24.14
C GLN A 50 1.36 -2.69 25.03
N VAL A 51 0.87 -3.87 24.64
CA VAL A 51 -0.14 -4.63 25.40
C VAL A 51 0.43 -5.24 26.68
N VAL A 52 1.68 -5.73 26.63
CA VAL A 52 2.34 -6.40 27.75
C VAL A 52 2.83 -5.40 28.81
N TYR A 53 3.54 -4.35 28.39
CA TYR A 53 4.16 -3.40 29.32
C TYR A 53 3.26 -2.22 29.72
N ARG A 54 2.22 -1.92 28.94
CA ARG A 54 1.23 -0.85 29.21
C ARG A 54 1.87 0.44 29.74
N PRO A 55 2.52 1.24 28.86
CA PRO A 55 3.20 2.45 29.29
C PRO A 55 2.26 3.39 30.06
N SER A 56 2.73 3.86 31.22
CA SER A 56 1.97 4.74 32.13
C SER A 56 1.81 6.16 31.59
N ASN A 57 2.68 6.59 30.67
CA ASN A 57 2.60 7.89 30.05
C ASN A 57 1.50 7.92 28.97
N PRO A 58 0.43 8.70 29.15
CA PRO A 58 -0.71 8.71 28.23
C PRO A 58 -0.34 9.21 26.83
N TRP A 59 0.61 10.15 26.71
CA TRP A 59 1.07 10.66 25.41
C TRP A 59 1.86 9.62 24.63
N LEU A 60 2.74 8.86 25.31
CA LEU A 60 3.46 7.76 24.69
C LEU A 60 2.51 6.64 24.27
N ASN A 61 1.52 6.31 25.11
CA ASN A 61 0.52 5.30 24.80
C ASN A 61 -0.33 5.70 23.59
N MET A 62 -0.77 6.96 23.53
CA MET A 62 -1.49 7.52 22.38
C MET A 62 -0.65 7.45 21.10
N GLY A 63 0.61 7.88 21.15
CA GLY A 63 1.53 7.84 20.01
C GLY A 63 1.76 6.42 19.50
N LEU A 64 2.04 5.47 20.41
CA LEU A 64 2.20 4.05 20.09
C LEU A 64 0.94 3.45 19.47
N THR A 65 -0.24 3.81 20.00
CA THR A 65 -1.53 3.35 19.46
C THR A 65 -1.74 3.86 18.04
N LEU A 66 -1.55 5.16 17.80
CA LEU A 66 -1.67 5.76 16.48
C LEU A 66 -0.73 5.07 15.49
N LEU A 67 0.53 4.88 15.87
CA LEU A 67 1.56 4.28 15.02
C LEU A 67 1.25 2.80 14.73
N THR A 68 0.78 2.05 15.72
CA THR A 68 0.37 0.65 15.56
C THR A 68 -0.83 0.51 14.63
N VAL A 69 -1.92 1.26 14.90
CA VAL A 69 -3.14 1.22 14.07
C VAL A 69 -2.82 1.68 12.65
N TRP A 70 -1.85 2.59 12.49
CA TRP A 70 -1.41 3.07 11.18
C TRP A 70 -0.81 1.97 10.32
N PHE A 71 0.14 1.22 10.88
CA PHE A 71 0.76 0.10 10.17
C PHE A 71 -0.25 -1.02 9.89
N PHE A 72 -1.23 -1.25 10.78
CA PHE A 72 -2.34 -2.17 10.53
C PHE A 72 -3.24 -1.71 9.38
N LEU A 73 -3.64 -0.44 9.35
CA LEU A 73 -4.43 0.11 8.25
C LEU A 73 -3.66 0.06 6.93
N TRP A 74 -2.35 0.30 6.97
CA TRP A 74 -1.51 0.15 5.79
C TRP A 74 -1.46 -1.30 5.30
N PHE A 75 -1.30 -2.27 6.21
CA PHE A 75 -1.39 -3.69 5.88
C PHE A 75 -2.73 -4.04 5.22
N PHE A 76 -3.84 -3.56 5.77
CA PHE A 76 -5.17 -3.77 5.18
C PHE A 76 -5.32 -3.10 3.81
N ASP A 77 -4.79 -1.90 3.61
CA ASP A 77 -4.83 -1.21 2.32
C ASP A 77 -4.03 -2.01 1.26
N ILE A 78 -2.86 -2.55 1.60
CA ILE A 78 -2.09 -3.42 0.70
C ILE A 78 -2.88 -4.71 0.39
N GLN A 79 -3.48 -5.34 1.41
CA GLN A 79 -4.21 -6.59 1.27
C GLN A 79 -5.47 -6.41 0.39
N ASN A 80 -6.19 -5.30 0.54
CA ASN A 80 -7.41 -4.99 -0.23
C ASN A 80 -7.09 -4.51 -1.66
N THR A 81 -6.04 -3.70 -1.83
CA THR A 81 -5.72 -3.08 -3.12
C THR A 81 -4.77 -3.94 -3.98
N GLY A 82 -4.18 -5.00 -3.40
CA GLY A 82 -3.15 -5.82 -4.04
C GLY A 82 -1.78 -5.14 -4.11
N GLY A 83 -1.58 -4.07 -3.35
CA GLY A 83 -0.39 -3.23 -3.37
C GLY A 83 -0.29 -2.30 -4.59
N PRO A 84 0.85 -1.62 -4.78
CA PRO A 84 1.04 -0.69 -5.89
C PRO A 84 0.98 -1.45 -7.22
N LYS A 85 -0.05 -1.17 -8.04
CA LYS A 85 -0.17 -1.75 -9.39
C LYS A 85 1.15 -1.51 -10.14
N MET A 86 1.76 -2.59 -10.65
CA MET A 86 2.91 -2.43 -11.53
C MET A 86 2.48 -1.52 -12.66
N LYS A 87 3.25 -0.45 -12.93
CA LYS A 87 3.07 0.32 -14.17
C LYS A 87 3.18 -0.70 -15.29
N GLU A 88 2.06 -1.01 -15.92
CA GLU A 88 2.02 -1.94 -17.04
C GLU A 88 3.06 -1.45 -18.03
N LYS A 89 3.97 -2.34 -18.46
CA LYS A 89 4.92 -1.98 -19.51
C LYS A 89 4.07 -1.49 -20.67
N LYS A 90 4.26 -0.23 -21.08
CA LYS A 90 3.57 0.36 -22.22
C LYS A 90 3.79 -0.58 -23.40
N ILE A 91 2.78 -1.38 -23.74
CA ILE A 91 2.83 -2.25 -24.90
C ILE A 91 2.72 -1.30 -26.08
N GLU A 92 3.87 -0.88 -26.61
CA GLU A 92 3.91 -0.21 -27.90
C GLU A 92 3.42 -1.23 -28.92
N ILE A 93 2.13 -1.15 -29.28
CA ILE A 93 1.59 -1.87 -30.43
C ILE A 93 2.26 -1.26 -31.64
N ARG A 94 3.45 -1.75 -31.96
CA ARG A 94 4.10 -1.45 -33.23
C ARG A 94 3.28 -2.18 -34.29
N PRO A 95 2.91 -1.50 -35.40
CA PRO A 95 2.24 -2.18 -36.49
C PRO A 95 3.11 -3.35 -36.91
N LYS A 96 2.57 -4.58 -36.83
CA LYS A 96 3.27 -5.75 -37.35
C LYS A 96 3.55 -5.49 -38.83
N ALA A 97 4.78 -5.72 -39.27
CA ALA A 97 5.15 -5.52 -40.66
C ALA A 97 4.19 -6.32 -41.56
N LYS A 98 3.74 -5.70 -42.66
CA LYS A 98 2.90 -6.37 -43.66
C LYS A 98 3.60 -7.66 -44.09
N PRO A 99 2.93 -8.82 -44.08
CA PRO A 99 3.56 -10.07 -44.49
C PRO A 99 4.06 -9.91 -45.93
N ASN A 100 5.33 -10.21 -46.16
CA ASN A 100 5.95 -10.08 -47.47
C ASN A 100 5.46 -11.21 -48.38
N ARG A 101 4.34 -10.95 -49.07
CA ARG A 101 3.65 -11.90 -49.96
C ARG A 101 4.55 -12.45 -51.08
N ALA A 102 5.53 -11.66 -51.52
CA ALA A 102 6.42 -12.03 -52.61
C ALA A 102 7.37 -13.21 -52.28
N LYS A 103 7.77 -13.38 -51.01
CA LYS A 103 8.66 -14.47 -50.60
C LYS A 103 7.98 -15.85 -50.62
N HIS A 104 6.68 -15.91 -50.35
CA HIS A 104 5.94 -17.17 -50.37
C HIS A 104 5.76 -17.72 -51.79
N ILE A 105 5.57 -16.84 -52.78
CA ILE A 105 5.41 -17.24 -54.19
C ILE A 105 6.72 -17.79 -54.75
N GLN A 106 7.86 -17.20 -54.36
CA GLN A 106 9.18 -17.65 -54.84
C GLN A 106 9.64 -18.97 -54.21
N ASN A 107 9.23 -19.28 -52.97
CA ASN A 107 9.56 -20.56 -52.34
C ASN A 107 8.73 -21.70 -52.93
N GLN A 108 7.45 -21.49 -53.25
CA GLN A 108 6.63 -22.51 -53.95
C GLN A 108 7.22 -22.86 -55.33
N LYS A 109 7.71 -21.87 -56.06
CA LYS A 109 8.27 -22.07 -57.42
C LYS A 109 9.66 -22.73 -57.46
N LYS A 110 10.28 -23.03 -56.30
CA LYS A 110 11.57 -23.70 -56.19
C LYS A 110 11.46 -25.15 -55.73
N GLU A 111 10.27 -25.57 -55.29
CA GLU A 111 9.97 -26.95 -54.86
C GLU A 111 9.30 -27.79 -55.97
N ASP A 112 8.94 -27.15 -57.10
CA ASP A 112 8.53 -27.76 -58.37
C ASP A 112 9.74 -27.86 -59.34
#